data_AF-A0A928YBU3-F1
#
_entry.id   AF-A0A928YBU3-F1
#
_cell.length_a   1.000
_cell.length_b   1.000
_cell.length_c   1.000
_cell.angle_alpha   90.00
_cell.angle_beta   90.00
_cell.angle_gamma   90.00
#
_symmetry.space_group_name_H-M   'P 1'
#
loop_
_entity.id
_entity.type
_entity.pdbx_description
1 polymer ?
#
loop_
_entity_poly.entity_id
_entity_poly.type
_entity_poly.pdbx_seq_one_letter_code
_entity_poly.pdbx_strand_id
1 'polypeptide(L)'
;MTTIEVKIDDRARLVTAVLAASDWPDEEQKQVTHAVHPHAKQTRQFVQKYKYHQAVRGVNEALLNGVTLEELFSTAVRCVWPTFEPAEPLPHLLKIERWARSLADFEHDTDIVTTLWVQYQDVWQEAVAALHGIFADGRVAAFLDRLTRTSNPPIVIMPNLVYPALTAVIATTQTTLYLLLPPPKAVGESPPWPFDEDPPTVVATVCHHLSIRLMADRLAALERPQRELFRHAAATLCLEAAFDEFEGQAYQLRTKKAENLPNLPVVTNQLRRYLDGELAALADIFS
;
A
#
# COMPACT_ATOMS: atom_id res chain seq x y z
N MET A 1 -6.16 19.91 6.90
CA MET A 1 -4.79 19.37 6.74
C MET A 1 -4.88 17.88 6.92
N THR A 2 -4.33 17.12 5.97
CA THR A 2 -4.32 15.66 6.02
C THR A 2 -3.44 15.17 7.16
N THR A 3 -3.89 14.08 7.79
CA THR A 3 -3.16 13.38 8.84
C THR A 3 -2.71 12.02 8.32
N ILE A 4 -1.47 11.64 8.61
CA ILE A 4 -0.95 10.30 8.38
C ILE A 4 -0.81 9.63 9.75
N GLU A 5 -1.56 8.56 9.97
CA GLU A 5 -1.46 7.70 11.14
C GLU A 5 -0.78 6.40 10.72
N VAL A 6 0.17 5.91 11.53
CA VAL A 6 0.74 4.58 11.35
C VAL A 6 0.12 3.66 12.40
N LYS A 7 -0.48 2.55 11.99
CA LYS A 7 -1.02 1.55 12.93
C LYS A 7 -1.21 0.20 12.29
N ILE A 8 -1.35 -0.81 13.14
CA ILE A 8 -1.82 -2.13 12.73
C ILE A 8 -3.35 -2.09 12.70
N ASP A 9 -3.92 -2.50 11.58
CA ASP A 9 -5.36 -2.77 11.48
C ASP A 9 -5.57 -4.27 11.37
N ASP A 10 -6.10 -4.89 12.43
CA ASP A 10 -6.24 -6.34 12.50
C ASP A 10 -7.21 -6.90 11.44
N ARG A 11 -8.16 -6.09 10.95
CA ARG A 11 -9.07 -6.48 9.87
C ARG A 11 -8.28 -6.71 8.59
N ALA A 12 -7.42 -5.75 8.24
CA ALA A 12 -6.50 -5.84 7.12
C ALA A 12 -5.45 -6.94 7.35
N ARG A 13 -4.88 -7.04 8.56
CA ARG A 13 -3.88 -8.07 8.93
C ARG A 13 -4.43 -9.47 8.72
N LEU A 14 -5.70 -9.71 9.04
CA LEU A 14 -6.32 -11.01 8.81
C LEU A 14 -6.43 -11.34 7.32
N VAL A 15 -6.74 -10.38 6.45
CA VAL A 15 -6.74 -10.59 4.99
C VAL A 15 -5.34 -11.00 4.50
N THR A 16 -4.27 -10.43 5.05
CA THR A 16 -2.89 -10.85 4.71
C THR A 16 -2.62 -12.32 5.08
N ALA A 17 -3.18 -12.79 6.19
CA ALA A 17 -3.07 -14.18 6.62
C ALA A 17 -3.92 -15.13 5.75
N VAL A 18 -5.11 -14.70 5.33
CA VAL A 18 -5.93 -15.45 4.37
C VAL A 18 -5.22 -15.57 3.03
N LEU A 19 -4.58 -14.50 2.53
CA LEU A 19 -3.74 -14.55 1.33
C LEU A 19 -2.55 -15.50 1.53
N ALA A 20 -1.92 -15.52 2.70
CA ALA A 20 -0.83 -16.45 2.98
C ALA A 20 -1.25 -17.94 2.88
N ALA A 21 -2.52 -18.25 3.16
CA ALA A 21 -3.09 -19.59 3.03
C ALA A 21 -3.58 -19.91 1.60
N SER A 22 -3.71 -18.90 0.74
CA SER A 22 -4.33 -18.98 -0.58
C SER A 22 -3.31 -19.31 -1.67
N ASP A 23 -3.74 -19.23 -2.93
CA ASP A 23 -2.84 -19.41 -4.09
C ASP A 23 -1.98 -18.16 -4.35
N TRP A 24 -2.29 -17.02 -3.70
CA TRP A 24 -1.61 -15.73 -3.89
C TRP A 24 -0.09 -15.79 -3.76
N PRO A 25 0.52 -16.44 -2.74
CA PRO A 25 1.97 -16.47 -2.59
C PRO A 25 2.69 -17.06 -3.80
N ASP A 26 2.09 -18.08 -4.43
CA ASP A 26 2.69 -18.73 -5.59
C ASP A 26 2.44 -17.90 -6.86
N GLU A 27 1.28 -17.27 -7.00
CA GLU A 27 1.00 -16.33 -8.10
C GLU A 27 1.90 -15.08 -8.05
N GLU A 28 2.14 -14.53 -6.87
CA GLU A 28 3.05 -13.39 -6.70
C GLU A 28 4.50 -13.75 -7.07
N GLN A 29 4.97 -14.94 -6.69
CA GLN A 29 6.30 -15.45 -7.04
C GLN A 29 6.46 -15.75 -8.54
N LYS A 30 5.38 -16.13 -9.23
CA LYS A 30 5.36 -16.29 -10.70
C LYS A 30 5.46 -14.95 -11.42
N GLN A 31 4.89 -13.88 -10.85
CA GLN A 31 4.98 -12.54 -11.44
C GLN A 31 6.39 -11.97 -11.33
N VAL A 32 6.95 -11.96 -10.12
CA VAL A 32 8.32 -11.52 -9.85
C VAL A 32 8.91 -12.37 -8.73
N THR A 33 9.90 -13.19 -9.06
CA THR A 33 10.61 -13.97 -8.04
C THR A 33 11.40 -13.04 -7.10
N HIS A 34 11.23 -13.23 -5.80
CA HIS A 34 11.84 -12.39 -4.78
C HIS A 34 11.96 -13.13 -3.44
N ALA A 35 12.93 -12.71 -2.62
CA ALA A 35 13.03 -13.17 -1.25
C ALA A 35 11.84 -12.65 -0.43
N VAL A 36 11.08 -13.58 0.15
CA VAL A 36 9.94 -13.27 1.01
C VAL A 36 10.42 -13.02 2.44
N HIS A 37 9.81 -12.03 3.11
CA HIS A 37 10.07 -11.73 4.52
C HIS A 37 9.89 -12.97 5.42
N PRO A 38 10.77 -13.22 6.41
CA PRO A 38 10.67 -14.39 7.30
C PRO A 38 9.30 -14.52 7.95
N HIS A 39 8.70 -13.39 8.34
CA HIS A 39 7.38 -13.39 8.97
C HIS A 39 6.26 -13.87 8.03
N ALA A 40 6.32 -13.56 6.73
CA ALA A 40 5.33 -14.07 5.79
C ALA A 40 5.47 -15.58 5.58
N LYS A 41 6.70 -16.13 5.59
CA LYS A 41 6.95 -17.58 5.54
C LYS A 41 6.39 -18.29 6.77
N GLN A 42 6.64 -17.73 7.96
CA GLN A 42 6.11 -18.23 9.23
C GLN A 42 4.59 -18.21 9.25
N THR A 43 3.99 -17.10 8.79
CA THR A 43 2.53 -16.98 8.68
C THR A 43 1.97 -18.03 7.73
N ARG A 44 2.53 -18.15 6.51
CA ARG A 44 2.14 -19.17 5.52
C ARG A 44 2.21 -20.58 6.10
N GLN A 45 3.28 -20.92 6.79
CA GLN A 45 3.44 -22.22 7.45
C GLN A 45 2.35 -22.47 8.50
N PHE A 46 2.05 -21.46 9.33
CA PHE A 46 1.02 -21.55 10.36
C PHE A 46 -0.37 -21.79 9.76
N VAL A 47 -0.74 -21.03 8.73
CA VAL A 47 -2.08 -21.08 8.13
C VAL A 47 -2.26 -22.17 7.07
N GLN A 48 -1.19 -22.88 6.66
CA GLN A 48 -1.22 -23.82 5.54
C GLN A 48 -2.27 -24.94 5.68
N LYS A 49 -2.52 -25.41 6.91
CA LYS A 49 -3.53 -26.44 7.19
C LYS A 49 -4.96 -25.97 6.90
N TYR A 50 -5.19 -24.66 6.81
CA TYR A 50 -6.49 -24.03 6.53
C TYR A 50 -6.70 -23.66 5.06
N LYS A 51 -5.86 -24.16 4.13
CA LYS A 51 -5.98 -23.85 2.69
C LYS A 51 -7.36 -24.15 2.06
N TYR A 52 -8.18 -24.97 2.71
CA TYR A 52 -9.54 -25.31 2.28
C TYR A 52 -10.64 -24.56 3.04
N HIS A 53 -10.29 -23.66 3.95
CA HIS A 53 -11.24 -22.83 4.68
C HIS A 53 -12.07 -21.95 3.74
N GLN A 54 -13.31 -21.62 4.13
CA GLN A 54 -14.24 -20.83 3.31
C GLN A 54 -13.63 -19.47 2.91
N ALA A 55 -12.98 -18.77 3.84
CA ALA A 55 -12.29 -17.50 3.56
C ALA A 55 -11.21 -17.62 2.47
N VAL A 56 -10.42 -18.70 2.51
CA VAL A 56 -9.33 -18.95 1.56
C VAL A 56 -9.88 -19.29 0.18
N ARG A 57 -10.88 -20.19 0.13
CA ARG A 57 -11.57 -20.52 -1.12
C ARG A 57 -12.25 -19.29 -1.73
N GLY A 58 -12.86 -18.45 -0.88
CA GLY A 58 -13.51 -17.21 -1.30
C GLY A 58 -12.52 -16.19 -1.88
N VAL A 59 -11.35 -16.02 -1.26
CA VAL A 59 -10.26 -15.18 -1.84
C VAL A 59 -9.83 -15.72 -3.20
N ASN A 60 -9.58 -17.04 -3.32
CA ASN A 60 -9.16 -17.63 -4.59
C ASN A 60 -10.23 -17.46 -5.68
N GLU A 61 -11.51 -17.70 -5.35
CA GLU A 61 -12.64 -17.47 -6.27
C GLU A 61 -12.74 -16.00 -6.68
N ALA A 62 -12.61 -15.07 -5.73
CA ALA A 62 -12.69 -13.63 -5.99
C ALA A 62 -11.58 -13.17 -6.95
N LEU A 63 -10.32 -13.50 -6.63
CA LEU A 63 -9.17 -13.14 -7.46
C LEU A 63 -9.26 -13.74 -8.87
N LEU A 64 -9.70 -15.00 -8.99
CA LEU A 64 -9.92 -15.65 -10.28
C LEU A 64 -10.98 -14.94 -11.12
N ASN A 65 -11.99 -14.34 -10.49
CA ASN A 65 -13.05 -13.57 -11.15
C ASN A 65 -12.70 -12.08 -11.34
N GLY A 66 -11.45 -11.68 -11.11
CA GLY A 66 -10.97 -10.32 -11.36
C GLY A 66 -11.26 -9.31 -10.25
N VAL A 67 -11.66 -9.77 -9.07
CA VAL A 67 -11.72 -8.91 -7.87
C VAL A 67 -10.29 -8.48 -7.51
N THR A 68 -10.10 -7.19 -7.30
CA THR A 68 -8.79 -6.61 -6.97
C THR A 68 -8.45 -6.80 -5.48
N LEU A 69 -7.16 -6.72 -5.15
CA LEU A 69 -6.75 -6.70 -3.75
C LEU A 69 -7.33 -5.48 -3.02
N GLU A 70 -7.35 -4.33 -3.68
CA GLU A 70 -7.92 -3.10 -3.15
C GLU A 70 -9.36 -3.30 -2.68
N GLU A 71 -10.18 -4.05 -3.43
CA GLU A 71 -11.56 -4.32 -3.05
C GLU A 71 -11.67 -5.35 -1.91
N LEU A 72 -10.82 -6.38 -1.88
CA LEU A 72 -10.76 -7.34 -0.77
C LEU A 72 -10.39 -6.66 0.56
N PHE A 73 -9.32 -5.86 0.55
CA PHE A 73 -8.89 -5.13 1.74
C PHE A 73 -9.89 -4.02 2.11
N SER A 74 -10.46 -3.30 1.13
CA SER A 74 -11.51 -2.31 1.39
C SER A 74 -12.75 -2.94 2.05
N THR A 75 -13.10 -4.16 1.66
CA THR A 75 -14.19 -4.90 2.32
C THR A 75 -13.89 -5.14 3.79
N ALA A 76 -12.69 -5.64 4.11
CA ALA A 76 -12.31 -5.94 5.49
C ALA A 76 -12.29 -4.69 6.39
N VAL A 77 -11.66 -3.58 5.94
CA VAL A 77 -11.57 -2.35 6.74
C VAL A 77 -12.91 -1.60 6.91
N ARG A 78 -13.94 -1.97 6.13
CA ARG A 78 -15.32 -1.48 6.28
C ARG A 78 -16.16 -2.32 7.24
N CYS A 79 -15.61 -3.39 7.79
CA CYS A 79 -16.28 -4.20 8.79
C CYS A 79 -15.85 -3.86 10.21
N VAL A 80 -16.66 -4.30 11.17
CA VAL A 80 -16.35 -4.26 12.61
C VAL A 80 -15.51 -5.47 12.98
N TRP A 81 -14.40 -5.24 13.68
CA TRP A 81 -13.61 -6.33 14.27
C TRP A 81 -14.18 -6.77 15.63
N PRO A 82 -14.17 -8.07 15.99
CA PRO A 82 -13.73 -9.23 15.19
C PRO A 82 -14.86 -9.91 14.40
N THR A 83 -16.10 -9.40 14.46
CA THR A 83 -17.28 -10.07 13.89
C THR A 83 -17.35 -10.02 12.36
N PHE A 84 -16.61 -9.10 11.74
CA PHE A 84 -16.65 -8.77 10.33
C PHE A 84 -18.05 -8.39 9.79
N GLU A 85 -18.92 -7.90 10.66
CA GLU A 85 -20.18 -7.28 10.26
C GLU A 85 -19.92 -5.94 9.55
N PRO A 86 -20.55 -5.66 8.39
CA PRO A 86 -20.34 -4.39 7.68
C PRO A 86 -20.76 -3.19 8.53
N ALA A 87 -19.81 -2.27 8.78
CA ALA A 87 -20.08 -0.96 9.37
C ALA A 87 -20.46 0.08 8.29
N GLU A 88 -20.06 -0.18 7.06
CA GLU A 88 -20.29 0.66 5.88
C GLU A 88 -20.72 -0.21 4.68
N PRO A 89 -21.34 0.37 3.63
CA PRO A 89 -21.59 -0.34 2.39
C PRO A 89 -20.33 -0.97 1.82
N LEU A 90 -20.38 -2.28 1.58
CA LEU A 90 -19.27 -3.02 0.99
C LEU A 90 -19.17 -2.76 -0.52
N PRO A 91 -17.97 -2.89 -1.12
CA PRO A 91 -17.81 -2.86 -2.58
C PRO A 91 -18.77 -3.85 -3.27
N HIS A 92 -19.27 -3.50 -4.46
CA HIS A 92 -20.22 -4.33 -5.20
C HIS A 92 -19.55 -5.57 -5.82
N LEU A 93 -19.20 -6.55 -5.00
CA LEU A 93 -18.65 -7.83 -5.43
C LEU A 93 -19.64 -8.96 -5.17
N LEU A 94 -19.67 -9.94 -6.07
CA LEU A 94 -20.53 -11.11 -5.95
C LEU A 94 -20.18 -11.87 -4.66
N LYS A 95 -21.17 -12.11 -3.79
CA LYS A 95 -21.03 -12.82 -2.50
C LYS A 95 -20.09 -12.15 -1.47
N ILE A 96 -19.79 -10.86 -1.59
CA ILE A 96 -18.80 -10.19 -0.73
C ILE A 96 -19.11 -10.26 0.76
N GLU A 97 -20.38 -10.16 1.13
CA GLU A 97 -20.81 -10.25 2.52
C GLU A 97 -20.60 -11.64 3.12
N ARG A 98 -20.75 -12.68 2.29
CA ARG A 98 -20.51 -14.06 2.72
C ARG A 98 -19.01 -14.29 2.93
N TRP A 99 -18.19 -13.74 2.05
CA TRP A 99 -16.74 -13.78 2.23
C TRP A 99 -16.30 -13.02 3.48
N ALA A 100 -16.80 -11.79 3.70
CA ALA A 100 -16.50 -11.00 4.89
C ALA A 100 -16.83 -11.76 6.18
N ARG A 101 -18.02 -12.37 6.26
CA ARG A 101 -18.39 -13.23 7.41
C ARG A 101 -17.44 -14.40 7.63
N SER A 102 -16.97 -15.03 6.55
CA SER A 102 -16.00 -16.13 6.66
C SER A 102 -14.63 -15.69 7.20
N LEU A 103 -14.31 -14.39 7.23
CA LEU A 103 -13.10 -13.89 7.89
C LEU A 103 -13.20 -14.07 9.41
N ALA A 104 -14.36 -13.80 10.02
CA ALA A 104 -14.56 -14.06 11.44
C ALA A 104 -14.40 -15.55 11.78
N ASP A 105 -14.98 -16.43 10.94
CA ASP A 105 -14.79 -17.88 11.08
C ASP A 105 -13.31 -18.27 10.96
N PHE A 106 -12.57 -17.65 10.02
CA PHE A 106 -11.14 -17.92 9.85
C PHE A 106 -10.31 -17.46 11.05
N GLU A 107 -10.59 -16.28 11.60
CA GLU A 107 -9.95 -15.79 12.83
C GLU A 107 -10.16 -16.79 13.97
N HIS A 108 -11.40 -17.20 14.19
CA HIS A 108 -11.78 -18.14 15.23
C HIS A 108 -11.13 -19.52 15.05
N ASP A 109 -11.29 -20.15 13.87
CA ASP A 109 -10.81 -21.51 13.62
C ASP A 109 -9.28 -21.64 13.61
N THR A 110 -8.58 -20.52 13.39
CA THR A 110 -7.11 -20.48 13.36
C THR A 110 -6.47 -20.14 14.70
N ASP A 111 -7.23 -19.57 15.64
CA ASP A 111 -6.71 -18.94 16.87
C ASP A 111 -5.54 -17.97 16.58
N ILE A 112 -5.49 -17.37 15.39
CA ILE A 112 -4.29 -16.66 14.89
C ILE A 112 -3.92 -15.47 15.77
N VAL A 113 -4.92 -14.79 16.32
CA VAL A 113 -4.75 -13.63 17.21
C VAL A 113 -4.04 -14.05 18.49
N THR A 114 -4.51 -15.11 19.15
CA THR A 114 -4.01 -15.56 20.46
C THR A 114 -2.74 -16.40 20.37
N THR A 115 -2.39 -16.88 19.16
CA THR A 115 -1.22 -17.73 18.94
C THR A 115 -0.14 -16.97 18.19
N LEU A 116 -0.26 -16.89 16.87
CA LEU A 116 0.76 -16.36 15.98
C LEU A 116 1.00 -14.85 16.21
N TRP A 117 -0.06 -14.05 16.31
CA TRP A 117 0.10 -12.60 16.43
C TRP A 117 0.71 -12.19 17.77
N VAL A 118 0.35 -12.85 18.87
CA VAL A 118 1.00 -12.67 20.18
C VAL A 118 2.49 -13.03 20.10
N GLN A 119 2.84 -14.15 19.45
CA GLN A 119 4.23 -14.59 19.32
C GLN A 119 5.11 -13.58 18.57
N TYR A 120 4.57 -12.90 17.55
CA TYR A 120 5.30 -11.98 16.69
C TYR A 120 4.91 -10.52 16.87
N GLN A 121 4.30 -10.17 18.01
CA GLN A 121 3.81 -8.81 18.26
C GLN A 121 4.94 -7.79 18.18
N ASP A 122 6.10 -8.08 18.78
CA ASP A 122 7.25 -7.17 18.82
C ASP A 122 7.74 -6.81 17.42
N VAL A 123 7.83 -7.79 16.51
CA VAL A 123 8.25 -7.56 15.10
C VAL A 123 7.31 -6.59 14.38
N TRP A 124 6.00 -6.69 14.63
CA TRP A 124 5.03 -5.76 14.06
C TRP A 124 5.10 -4.37 14.69
N GLN A 125 5.37 -4.29 16.01
CA GLN A 125 5.55 -3.00 16.69
C GLN A 125 6.84 -2.30 16.26
N GLU A 126 7.92 -3.04 16.00
CA GLU A 126 9.15 -2.49 15.40
C GLU A 126 8.88 -1.89 14.02
N ALA A 127 8.13 -2.59 13.18
CA ALA A 127 7.72 -2.08 11.86
C ALA A 127 6.85 -0.81 11.97
N VAL A 128 5.93 -0.77 12.93
CA VAL A 128 5.13 0.43 13.24
C VAL A 128 6.02 1.58 13.71
N ALA A 129 6.97 1.31 14.62
CA ALA A 129 7.88 2.32 15.14
C ALA A 129 8.78 2.91 14.04
N ALA A 130 9.32 2.07 13.15
CA ALA A 130 10.11 2.49 12.00
C ALA A 130 9.31 3.41 11.07
N LEU A 131 8.09 3.01 10.69
CA LEU A 131 7.21 3.83 9.86
C LEU A 131 6.78 5.13 10.58
N HIS A 132 6.49 5.09 11.87
CA HIS A 132 6.21 6.31 12.64
C HIS A 132 7.37 7.29 12.57
N GLY A 133 8.62 6.82 12.72
CA GLY A 133 9.81 7.66 12.59
C GLY A 133 9.90 8.38 11.24
N ILE A 134 9.52 7.69 10.16
CA ILE A 134 9.55 8.23 8.79
C ILE A 134 8.48 9.32 8.57
N PHE A 135 7.29 9.17 9.15
CA PHE A 135 6.14 10.06 8.88
C PHE A 135 5.83 11.06 10.01
N ALA A 136 6.63 11.10 11.08
CA ALA A 136 6.34 11.88 12.29
C ALA A 136 6.23 13.41 12.06
N ASP A 137 6.97 13.95 11.10
CA ASP A 137 7.07 15.41 10.88
C ASP A 137 5.97 16.00 9.99
N GLY A 138 5.10 15.16 9.41
CA GLY A 138 4.00 15.59 8.56
C GLY A 138 4.39 16.20 7.21
N ARG A 139 5.67 16.17 6.79
CA ARG A 139 6.13 16.75 5.52
C ARG A 139 5.49 16.08 4.31
N VAL A 140 5.33 14.76 4.35
CA VAL A 140 4.62 13.99 3.31
C VAL A 140 3.14 14.35 3.26
N ALA A 141 2.47 14.50 4.41
CA ALA A 141 1.07 14.90 4.46
C ALA A 141 0.86 16.31 3.87
N ALA A 142 1.73 17.25 4.25
CA ALA A 142 1.72 18.61 3.71
C ALA A 142 1.97 18.63 2.19
N PHE A 143 2.88 17.79 1.69
CA PHE A 143 3.09 17.63 0.25
C PHE A 143 1.83 17.14 -0.47
N LEU A 144 1.15 16.11 0.06
CA LEU A 144 -0.08 15.57 -0.55
C LEU A 144 -1.21 16.62 -0.59
N ASP A 145 -1.37 17.43 0.46
CA ASP A 145 -2.32 18.55 0.47
C ASP A 145 -2.00 19.60 -0.60
N ARG A 146 -0.70 19.93 -0.78
CA ARG A 146 -0.26 20.83 -1.85
C ARG A 146 -0.54 20.25 -3.24
N LEU A 147 -0.27 18.96 -3.42
CA LEU A 147 -0.46 18.25 -4.69
C LEU A 147 -1.93 18.26 -5.13
N THR A 148 -2.85 17.98 -4.21
CA THR A 148 -4.28 17.92 -4.53
C THR A 148 -4.95 19.30 -4.50
N ARG A 149 -4.31 20.30 -3.87
CA ARG A 149 -4.87 21.64 -3.61
C ARG A 149 -6.16 21.61 -2.78
N THR A 150 -6.36 20.53 -2.03
CA THR A 150 -7.54 20.28 -1.19
C THR A 150 -7.11 19.52 0.05
N SER A 151 -7.89 19.58 1.13
CA SER A 151 -7.66 18.66 2.25
C SER A 151 -8.03 17.23 1.84
N ASN A 152 -7.10 16.30 2.01
CA ASN A 152 -7.34 14.87 1.73
C ASN A 152 -7.94 14.17 2.96
N PRO A 153 -8.67 13.05 2.78
CA PRO A 153 -9.10 12.22 3.90
C PRO A 153 -7.91 11.81 4.78
N PRO A 154 -8.14 11.50 6.07
CA PRO A 154 -7.14 10.84 6.91
C PRO A 154 -6.56 9.61 6.21
N ILE A 155 -5.25 9.42 6.38
CA ILE A 155 -4.49 8.32 5.78
C ILE A 155 -3.96 7.45 6.92
N VAL A 156 -4.21 6.15 6.82
CA VAL A 156 -3.63 5.12 7.67
C VAL A 156 -2.58 4.36 6.87
N ILE A 157 -1.33 4.37 7.32
CA ILE A 157 -0.29 3.49 6.80
C ILE A 157 -0.17 2.30 7.73
N MET A 158 -0.37 1.11 7.18
CA MET A 158 -0.22 -0.14 7.91
C MET A 158 1.01 -0.88 7.37
N PRO A 159 2.00 -1.24 8.21
CA PRO A 159 3.05 -2.15 7.76
C PRO A 159 2.45 -3.50 7.37
N ASN A 160 2.87 -4.07 6.25
CA ASN A 160 2.44 -5.39 5.80
C ASN A 160 3.64 -6.34 5.70
N LEU A 161 3.89 -7.10 6.76
CA LEU A 161 5.01 -8.05 6.82
C LEU A 161 4.69 -9.43 6.21
N VAL A 162 3.52 -9.57 5.59
CA VAL A 162 2.97 -10.83 5.07
C VAL A 162 2.66 -10.66 3.57
N TYR A 163 1.46 -11.03 3.10
CA TYR A 163 1.07 -11.01 1.70
C TYR A 163 -0.02 -9.96 1.47
N PRO A 164 0.01 -9.20 0.37
CA PRO A 164 1.02 -9.24 -0.69
C PRO A 164 2.38 -8.68 -0.26
N ALA A 165 3.48 -9.31 -0.66
CA ALA A 165 4.82 -8.96 -0.18
C ALA A 165 5.58 -7.99 -1.10
N LEU A 166 5.07 -7.76 -2.32
CA LEU A 166 5.73 -6.93 -3.33
C LEU A 166 5.11 -5.54 -3.51
N THR A 167 3.78 -5.48 -3.47
CA THR A 167 3.04 -4.30 -3.92
C THR A 167 2.22 -3.75 -2.76
N ALA A 168 2.34 -2.45 -2.52
CA ALA A 168 1.49 -1.79 -1.55
C ALA A 168 0.04 -1.75 -2.05
N VAL A 169 -0.91 -1.96 -1.14
CA VAL A 169 -2.33 -2.04 -1.49
C VAL A 169 -3.07 -0.86 -0.87
N ILE A 170 -3.90 -0.22 -1.68
CA ILE A 170 -4.82 0.81 -1.22
C ILE A 170 -6.12 0.15 -0.77
N ALA A 171 -6.59 0.49 0.43
CA ALA A 171 -7.93 0.15 0.88
C ALA A 171 -8.68 1.42 1.31
N THR A 172 -10.00 1.39 1.24
CA THR A 172 -10.82 2.59 1.50
C THR A 172 -12.03 2.28 2.35
N THR A 173 -12.28 3.18 3.30
CA THR A 173 -13.59 3.37 3.92
C THR A 173 -14.24 4.62 3.30
N GLN A 174 -15.42 5.01 3.76
CA GLN A 174 -16.05 6.27 3.34
C GLN A 174 -15.24 7.51 3.72
N THR A 175 -14.44 7.43 4.79
CA THR A 175 -13.78 8.60 5.39
C THR A 175 -12.27 8.51 5.44
N THR A 176 -11.70 7.30 5.37
CA THR A 176 -10.28 7.04 5.61
C THR A 176 -9.68 6.24 4.46
N LEU A 177 -8.48 6.65 4.04
CA LEU A 177 -7.64 5.93 3.08
C LEU A 177 -6.62 5.08 3.82
N TYR A 178 -6.51 3.81 3.47
CA TYR A 178 -5.52 2.89 4.03
C TYR A 178 -4.48 2.57 2.95
N LEU A 179 -3.22 2.51 3.35
CA LEU A 179 -2.11 2.01 2.56
C LEU A 179 -1.43 0.87 3.32
N LEU A 180 -1.62 -0.35 2.83
CA LEU A 180 -0.90 -1.52 3.31
C LEU A 180 0.46 -1.56 2.63
N LEU A 181 1.52 -1.34 3.38
CA LEU A 181 2.84 -1.09 2.84
C LEU A 181 3.77 -2.28 3.15
N PRO A 182 4.19 -3.08 2.15
CA PRO A 182 5.21 -4.08 2.35
C PRO A 182 6.59 -3.42 2.59
N PRO A 183 7.51 -4.08 3.32
CA PRO A 183 8.88 -3.62 3.46
C PRO A 183 9.59 -3.51 2.10
N PRO A 184 10.54 -2.57 1.94
CA PRO A 184 11.35 -2.48 0.74
C PRO A 184 12.02 -3.81 0.38
N LYS A 185 12.02 -4.14 -0.92
CA LYS A 185 12.73 -5.31 -1.42
C LYS A 185 14.23 -5.13 -1.18
N ALA A 186 14.85 -6.09 -0.50
CA ALA A 186 16.30 -6.13 -0.35
C ALA A 186 17.00 -6.61 -1.63
N VAL A 187 18.30 -6.34 -1.72
CA VAL A 187 19.13 -6.78 -2.85
C VAL A 187 19.52 -8.25 -2.70
N GLY A 188 19.35 -9.04 -3.76
CA GLY A 188 19.74 -10.46 -3.81
C GLY A 188 18.74 -11.39 -3.12
N GLU A 189 19.26 -12.35 -2.35
CA GLU A 189 18.48 -13.34 -1.59
C GLU A 189 18.17 -12.90 -0.15
N SER A 190 18.63 -11.70 0.23
CA SER A 190 18.40 -11.14 1.56
C SER A 190 16.90 -10.94 1.82
N PRO A 191 16.42 -11.15 3.05
CA PRO A 191 15.04 -10.80 3.39
C PRO A 191 14.82 -9.30 3.15
N PRO A 192 13.57 -8.86 2.85
CA PRO A 192 13.22 -7.45 2.70
C PRO A 192 13.76 -6.59 3.84
N TRP A 193 14.18 -5.38 3.50
CA TRP A 193 14.77 -4.46 4.46
C TRP A 193 13.70 -3.93 5.42
N PRO A 194 14.02 -3.75 6.71
CA PRO A 194 13.24 -2.91 7.60
C PRO A 194 12.98 -1.52 6.99
N PHE A 195 11.87 -0.90 7.37
CA PHE A 195 11.45 0.37 6.77
C PHE A 195 12.45 1.51 6.99
N ASP A 196 13.19 1.48 8.08
CA ASP A 196 14.16 2.49 8.49
C ASP A 196 15.57 2.33 7.88
N GLU A 197 15.85 1.24 7.17
CA GLU A 197 17.13 1.08 6.45
C GLU A 197 17.19 1.92 5.16
N ASP A 198 16.05 2.13 4.48
CA ASP A 198 15.93 3.00 3.31
C ASP A 198 14.64 3.84 3.35
N PRO A 199 14.55 4.84 4.26
CA PRO A 199 13.40 5.72 4.36
C PRO A 199 13.00 6.44 3.06
N PRO A 200 13.94 6.92 2.20
CA PRO A 200 13.59 7.48 0.90
C PRO A 200 12.80 6.52 0.02
N THR A 201 13.20 5.25 -0.10
CA THR A 201 12.44 4.26 -0.88
C THR A 201 11.02 4.05 -0.32
N VAL A 202 10.87 4.08 1.01
CA VAL A 202 9.56 4.02 1.67
C VAL A 202 8.69 5.23 1.31
N VAL A 203 9.21 6.45 1.44
CA VAL A 203 8.48 7.68 1.11
C VAL A 203 8.11 7.74 -0.36
N ALA A 204 9.02 7.35 -1.26
CA ALA A 204 8.75 7.29 -2.69
C ALA A 204 7.61 6.31 -3.01
N THR A 205 7.62 5.12 -2.39
CA THR A 205 6.56 4.12 -2.55
C THR A 205 5.22 4.64 -2.03
N VAL A 206 5.19 5.21 -0.83
CA VAL A 206 3.99 5.83 -0.27
C VAL A 206 3.45 6.93 -1.19
N CYS A 207 4.32 7.80 -1.69
CA CYS A 207 3.95 8.87 -2.61
C CYS A 207 3.40 8.33 -3.94
N HIS A 208 3.98 7.26 -4.50
CA HIS A 208 3.48 6.64 -5.72
C HIS A 208 2.02 6.23 -5.60
N HIS A 209 1.68 5.51 -4.53
CA HIS A 209 0.33 4.98 -4.35
C HIS A 209 -0.66 6.08 -4.00
N LEU A 210 -0.29 6.97 -3.07
CA LEU A 210 -1.19 8.02 -2.60
C LEU A 210 -1.40 9.12 -3.64
N SER A 211 -0.37 9.57 -4.37
CA SER A 211 -0.54 10.61 -5.39
C SER A 211 -1.47 10.16 -6.50
N ILE A 212 -1.32 8.94 -7.00
CA ILE A 212 -2.21 8.37 -8.03
C ILE A 212 -3.63 8.23 -7.50
N ARG A 213 -3.81 7.73 -6.28
CA ARG A 213 -5.14 7.52 -5.71
C ARG A 213 -5.87 8.83 -5.45
N LEU A 214 -5.20 9.81 -4.86
CA LEU A 214 -5.79 11.08 -4.48
C LEU A 214 -6.04 11.99 -5.68
N MET A 215 -5.25 11.83 -6.75
CA MET A 215 -5.41 12.58 -8.00
C MET A 215 -6.18 11.80 -9.07
N ALA A 216 -6.80 10.66 -8.74
CA ALA A 216 -7.37 9.73 -9.71
C ALA A 216 -8.31 10.41 -10.72
N ASP A 217 -9.22 11.27 -10.26
CA ASP A 217 -10.17 11.99 -11.13
C ASP A 217 -9.46 12.93 -12.11
N ARG A 218 -8.39 13.61 -11.65
CA ARG A 218 -7.60 14.53 -12.48
C ARG A 218 -6.68 13.79 -13.45
N LEU A 219 -6.26 12.58 -13.10
CA LEU A 219 -5.39 11.73 -13.90
C LEU A 219 -6.17 10.82 -14.87
N ALA A 220 -7.49 10.73 -14.74
CA ALA A 220 -8.31 9.80 -15.52
C ALA A 220 -8.23 10.04 -17.04
N ALA A 221 -8.01 11.30 -17.45
CA ALA A 221 -7.85 11.68 -18.85
C ALA A 221 -6.45 11.43 -19.42
N LEU A 222 -5.47 11.10 -18.57
CA LEU A 222 -4.08 10.90 -18.99
C LEU A 222 -3.84 9.48 -19.48
N GLU A 223 -2.99 9.36 -20.50
CA GLU A 223 -2.53 8.07 -20.99
C GLU A 223 -1.64 7.37 -19.95
N ARG A 224 -1.47 6.05 -20.08
CA ARG A 224 -0.64 5.26 -19.16
C ARG A 224 0.79 5.83 -19.02
N PRO A 225 1.53 6.17 -20.10
CA PRO A 225 2.89 6.72 -19.97
C PRO A 225 2.93 8.06 -19.23
N GLN A 226 1.91 8.90 -19.41
CA GLN A 226 1.81 10.18 -18.70
C GLN A 226 1.57 9.96 -17.20
N ARG A 227 0.71 8.99 -16.84
CA ARG A 227 0.49 8.63 -15.42
C ARG A 227 1.75 8.07 -14.77
N GLU A 228 2.54 7.26 -15.48
CA GLU A 228 3.84 6.78 -14.98
C GLU A 228 4.84 7.93 -14.76
N LEU A 229 4.93 8.88 -15.70
CA LEU A 229 5.76 10.08 -15.54
C LEU A 229 5.30 10.94 -14.35
N PHE A 230 3.99 11.18 -14.20
CA PHE A 230 3.43 11.89 -13.05
C PHE A 230 3.80 11.21 -11.74
N ARG A 231 3.63 9.88 -11.66
CA ARG A 231 3.91 9.09 -10.46
C ARG A 231 5.34 9.35 -9.95
N HIS A 232 6.32 9.25 -10.85
CA HIS A 232 7.72 9.44 -10.50
C HIS A 232 8.10 10.92 -10.27
N ALA A 233 7.47 11.85 -10.98
CA ALA A 233 7.64 13.28 -10.74
C ALA A 233 7.12 13.67 -9.35
N ALA A 234 5.94 13.15 -8.96
CA ALA A 234 5.37 13.36 -7.63
C ALA A 234 6.27 12.77 -6.54
N ALA A 235 6.77 11.54 -6.70
CA ALA A 235 7.72 10.96 -5.75
C ALA A 235 9.01 11.78 -5.63
N THR A 236 9.55 12.28 -6.75
CA THR A 236 10.73 13.15 -6.74
C THR A 236 10.48 14.37 -5.84
N LEU A 237 9.42 15.14 -6.10
CA LEU A 237 9.12 16.34 -5.31
C LEU A 237 8.71 16.03 -3.86
N CYS A 238 8.12 14.86 -3.62
CA CYS A 238 7.82 14.40 -2.26
C CYS A 238 9.09 14.12 -1.47
N LEU A 239 10.10 13.50 -2.09
CA LEU A 239 11.41 13.30 -1.48
C LEU A 239 12.13 14.62 -1.21
N GLU A 240 12.04 15.58 -2.14
CA GLU A 240 12.58 16.93 -1.91
C GLU A 240 11.94 17.60 -0.68
N ALA A 241 10.63 17.43 -0.50
CA ALA A 241 9.93 17.96 0.65
C ALA A 241 10.23 17.21 1.95
N ALA A 242 10.33 15.88 1.90
CA ALA A 242 10.50 15.01 3.07
C ALA A 242 11.96 14.87 3.53
N PHE A 243 12.94 15.09 2.66
CA PHE A 243 14.36 14.98 2.96
C PHE A 243 15.07 16.26 2.54
N ASP A 244 15.48 16.33 1.27
CA ASP A 244 16.14 17.46 0.64
C ASP A 244 16.17 17.31 -0.89
N GLU A 245 16.62 18.37 -1.57
CA GLU A 245 16.74 18.38 -3.04
C GLU A 245 17.65 17.27 -3.57
N PHE A 246 18.70 16.91 -2.82
CA PHE A 246 19.66 15.90 -3.24
C PHE A 246 19.01 14.52 -3.33
N GLU A 247 18.20 14.13 -2.35
CA GLU A 247 17.50 12.85 -2.36
C GLU A 247 16.51 12.74 -3.52
N GLY A 248 15.76 13.83 -3.78
CA GLY A 248 14.87 13.92 -4.95
C GLY A 248 15.63 13.75 -6.27
N GLN A 249 16.73 14.47 -6.46
CA GLN A 249 17.56 14.35 -7.67
C GLN A 249 18.19 12.96 -7.81
N ALA A 250 18.68 12.36 -6.72
CA ALA A 250 19.25 11.01 -6.72
C ALA A 250 18.21 9.97 -7.13
N TYR A 251 16.98 10.09 -6.61
CA TYR A 251 15.85 9.26 -7.02
C TYR A 251 15.50 9.45 -8.50
N GLN A 252 15.39 10.69 -8.97
CA GLN A 252 15.04 11.01 -10.36
C GLN A 252 16.07 10.42 -11.34
N LEU A 253 17.36 10.54 -11.03
CA LEU A 253 18.45 10.02 -11.86
C LEU A 253 18.41 8.50 -11.96
N ARG A 254 18.24 7.80 -10.82
CA ARG A 254 18.11 6.33 -10.77
C ARG A 254 16.91 5.87 -11.59
N THR A 255 15.75 6.46 -11.35
CA THR A 255 14.47 6.10 -11.97
C THR A 255 14.47 6.37 -13.47
N LYS A 256 14.97 7.54 -13.91
CA LYS A 256 15.10 7.88 -15.34
C LYS A 256 15.81 6.78 -16.13
N LYS A 257 16.87 6.22 -15.56
CA LYS A 257 17.65 5.14 -16.18
C LYS A 257 16.97 3.79 -16.09
N ALA A 258 16.46 3.42 -14.90
CA ALA A 258 15.85 2.12 -14.66
C ALA A 258 14.56 1.92 -15.46
N GLU A 259 13.73 2.95 -15.55
CA GLU A 259 12.39 2.89 -16.17
C GLU A 259 12.36 3.47 -17.60
N ASN A 260 13.51 3.88 -18.14
CA ASN A 260 13.64 4.50 -19.47
C ASN A 260 12.69 5.71 -19.67
N LEU A 261 12.72 6.66 -18.72
CA LEU A 261 11.85 7.84 -18.69
C LEU A 261 12.64 9.14 -18.95
N PRO A 262 13.07 9.43 -20.20
CA PRO A 262 13.95 10.57 -20.50
C PRO A 262 13.32 11.94 -20.17
N ASN A 263 11.99 12.03 -20.24
CA ASN A 263 11.23 13.26 -20.01
C ASN A 263 10.89 13.52 -18.53
N LEU A 264 11.27 12.61 -17.62
CA LEU A 264 10.98 12.75 -16.19
C LEU A 264 11.45 14.09 -15.59
N PRO A 265 12.66 14.62 -15.90
CA PRO A 265 13.08 15.92 -15.37
C PRO A 265 12.19 17.09 -15.83
N VAL A 266 11.72 17.05 -17.08
CA VAL A 266 10.84 18.09 -17.63
C VAL A 266 9.50 18.07 -16.90
N VAL A 267 8.88 16.89 -16.79
CA VAL A 267 7.61 16.70 -16.08
C VAL A 267 7.74 17.08 -14.59
N THR A 268 8.86 16.76 -13.95
CA THR A 268 9.12 17.14 -12.55
C THR A 268 9.14 18.65 -12.37
N ASN A 269 9.82 19.38 -13.27
CA ASN A 269 9.84 20.84 -13.22
C ASN A 269 8.45 21.45 -13.48
N GLN A 270 7.68 20.92 -14.43
CA GLN A 270 6.32 21.40 -14.66
C GLN A 270 5.40 21.10 -13.47
N LEU A 271 5.53 19.92 -12.85
CA LEU A 271 4.78 19.61 -11.62
C LEU A 271 5.17 20.56 -10.49
N ARG A 272 6.44 20.94 -10.34
CA ARG A 272 6.87 21.94 -9.36
C ARG A 272 6.16 23.28 -9.60
N ARG A 273 6.16 23.77 -10.84
CA ARG A 273 5.42 24.98 -11.23
C ARG A 273 3.92 24.88 -10.95
N TYR A 274 3.33 23.70 -11.13
CA TYR A 274 1.95 23.44 -10.71
C TYR A 274 1.78 23.55 -9.19
N LEU A 275 2.68 22.99 -8.39
CA LEU A 275 2.63 23.10 -6.91
C LEU A 275 2.84 24.53 -6.40
N ASP A 276 3.55 25.36 -7.16
CA ASP A 276 3.82 26.77 -6.85
C ASP A 276 2.72 27.71 -7.38
N GLY A 277 1.72 27.15 -8.08
CA GLY A 277 0.56 27.90 -8.59
C GLY A 277 0.78 28.59 -9.93
N GLU A 278 1.93 28.39 -10.57
CA GLU A 278 2.23 28.96 -11.89
C GLU A 278 1.48 28.25 -13.02
N LEU A 279 1.15 26.97 -12.86
CA LEU A 279 0.30 26.22 -13.78
C LEU A 279 -1.09 26.01 -13.16
N ALA A 280 -2.13 26.34 -13.93
CA ALA A 280 -3.51 26.20 -13.47
C ALA A 280 -3.98 24.74 -13.56
N ALA A 281 -3.71 24.06 -14.67
CA ALA A 281 -4.21 22.73 -14.95
C ALA A 281 -3.11 21.65 -14.90
N LEU A 282 -3.50 20.45 -14.49
CA LEU A 282 -2.60 19.29 -14.45
C LEU A 282 -2.19 18.83 -15.87
N ALA A 283 -3.06 19.02 -16.85
CA ALA A 283 -2.80 18.66 -18.24
C ALA A 283 -1.60 19.45 -18.83
N ASP A 284 -1.38 20.68 -18.35
CA ASP A 284 -0.29 21.55 -18.80
C ASP A 284 1.10 21.00 -18.42
N ILE A 285 1.16 20.03 -17.50
CA ILE A 285 2.42 19.37 -17.10
C ILE A 285 3.03 18.56 -18.25
N PHE A 286 2.20 18.10 -19.18
CA PHE A 286 2.60 17.21 -20.28
C PHE A 286 2.65 17.92 -21.65
N SER A 287 2.39 19.22 -21.67
CA SER A 287 2.49 20.07 -22.86
C SER A 287 3.91 20.59 -23.05
#